data_AF-A0A0A0JE51-F1
#
_entry.id   AF-A0A0A0JE51-F1
#
_cell.length_a   1.000
_cell.length_b   1.000
_cell.length_c   1.000
_cell.angle_alpha   90.00
_cell.angle_beta   90.00
_cell.angle_gamma   90.00
#
_symmetry.space_group_name_H-M   'P 1'
#
loop_
_entity.id
_entity.type
_entity.pdbx_description
1 polymer ?
#
loop_
_entity_poly.entity_id
_entity_poly.type
_entity_poly.pdbx_seq_one_letter_code
_entity_poly.pdbx_strand_id
1 'polypeptide(L)'
;MVYDDVIADEDVPSRLSDVLATPVRLLALSLDAKLHAGHWQTVGQAPIRDDLPLPAYKEAVTSGDHVDVVDYTGLRRRRASKDEVESLPFRKVVAPVRLERALRASLGLEPWLAAFDDLKPHGLTSKGAFHDGS
;
A
#
# COMPACT_ATOMS: atom_id res chain seq x y z
N MET A 1 3.70 -2.24 -0.27
CA MET A 1 3.02 -2.76 -1.48
C MET A 1 3.33 -4.24 -1.57
N VAL A 2 2.41 -5.05 -2.07
CA VAL A 2 2.60 -6.49 -2.24
C VAL A 2 2.22 -6.87 -3.66
N TYR A 3 3.15 -7.55 -4.32
CA TYR A 3 2.98 -8.28 -5.56
C TYR A 3 2.98 -9.78 -5.23
N ASP A 4 2.47 -10.61 -6.12
CA ASP A 4 2.50 -12.05 -5.93
C ASP A 4 2.93 -12.79 -7.19
N ASP A 5 3.82 -13.76 -6.98
CA ASP A 5 4.19 -14.81 -7.93
C ASP A 5 4.72 -16.00 -7.10
N VAL A 6 4.68 -17.20 -7.66
CA VAL A 6 5.25 -18.41 -7.05
C VAL A 6 6.48 -18.80 -7.86
N ILE A 7 7.67 -18.60 -7.26
CA ILE A 7 8.96 -18.70 -7.94
C ILE A 7 9.86 -19.63 -7.12
N ALA A 8 10.64 -20.48 -7.78
CA ALA A 8 11.69 -21.27 -7.13
C ALA A 8 12.82 -20.35 -6.63
N ASP A 9 13.44 -20.66 -5.50
CA ASP A 9 14.43 -19.78 -4.88
C ASP A 9 15.60 -19.43 -5.83
N GLU A 10 16.03 -20.40 -6.65
CA GLU A 10 17.08 -20.21 -7.66
C GLU A 10 16.72 -19.23 -8.78
N ASP A 11 15.42 -19.04 -9.05
CA ASP A 11 14.90 -18.20 -10.13
C ASP A 11 14.59 -16.77 -9.68
N VAL A 12 14.66 -16.47 -8.38
CA VAL A 12 14.33 -15.15 -7.85
C VAL A 12 15.12 -14.02 -8.52
N PRO A 13 16.45 -14.10 -8.71
CA PRO A 13 17.21 -13.02 -9.34
C PRO A 13 16.78 -12.72 -10.78
N SER A 14 16.39 -13.76 -11.55
CA SER A 14 15.99 -13.61 -12.95
C SER A 14 14.53 -13.17 -13.10
N ARG A 15 13.67 -13.50 -12.13
CA ARG A 15 12.22 -13.23 -12.17
C ARG A 15 11.77 -11.99 -11.43
N LEU A 16 12.61 -11.37 -10.60
CA LEU A 16 12.25 -10.19 -9.80
C LEU A 16 11.62 -9.07 -10.64
N SER A 17 12.18 -8.77 -11.81
CA SER A 17 11.66 -7.72 -12.70
C SER A 17 10.26 -8.04 -13.22
N ASP A 18 9.99 -9.31 -13.53
CA ASP A 18 8.68 -9.76 -14.02
C ASP A 18 7.62 -9.61 -12.93
N VAL A 19 7.94 -10.00 -11.70
CA VAL A 19 7.04 -9.84 -10.55
C VAL A 19 6.69 -8.37 -10.34
N LEU A 20 7.69 -7.49 -10.37
CA LEU A 20 7.50 -6.06 -10.16
C LEU A 20 6.72 -5.38 -11.30
N ALA A 21 6.66 -5.99 -12.48
CA ALA A 21 5.85 -5.55 -13.60
C ALA A 21 4.36 -5.94 -13.46
N THR A 22 4.02 -6.89 -12.58
CA THR A 22 2.63 -7.28 -12.33
C THR A 22 1.83 -6.17 -11.62
N PRO A 23 0.49 -6.21 -11.70
CA PRO A 23 -0.36 -5.34 -10.91
C PRO A 23 -0.14 -5.54 -9.40
N VAL A 24 -0.22 -4.44 -8.65
CA VAL A 24 -0.16 -4.49 -7.18
C VAL A 24 -1.37 -5.25 -6.66
N ARG A 25 -1.15 -6.32 -5.88
CA ARG A 25 -2.24 -7.11 -5.30
C ARG A 25 -2.74 -6.54 -3.97
N LEU A 26 -1.82 -6.12 -3.09
CA LEU A 26 -2.17 -5.50 -1.81
C LEU A 26 -1.37 -4.21 -1.57
N LEU A 27 -2.00 -3.25 -0.90
CA LEU A 27 -1.47 -1.91 -0.65
C LEU A 27 -1.86 -1.44 0.75
N ALA A 28 -0.86 -1.19 1.59
CA ALA A 28 -1.05 -0.63 2.93
C ALA A 28 0.24 0.01 3.45
N LEU A 29 0.11 0.93 4.40
CA LEU A 29 1.20 1.32 5.29
C LEU A 29 1.41 0.21 6.33
N SER A 30 2.64 -0.21 6.52
CA SER A 30 2.99 -1.24 7.49
C SER A 30 4.36 -0.95 8.11
N LEU A 31 4.67 -1.68 9.17
CA LEU A 31 5.96 -1.68 9.82
C LEU A 31 6.80 -2.85 9.32
N ASP A 32 8.10 -2.79 9.55
CA ASP A 32 9.11 -3.74 9.08
C ASP A 32 9.33 -4.92 10.05
N ALA A 33 8.47 -5.13 11.05
CA ALA A 33 8.68 -6.13 12.10
C ALA A 33 8.94 -7.56 11.59
N LYS A 34 8.34 -7.97 10.46
CA LYS A 34 8.57 -9.28 9.83
C LYS A 34 9.94 -9.36 9.13
N LEU A 35 10.43 -8.26 8.56
CA LEU A 35 11.79 -8.16 8.01
C LEU A 35 12.82 -8.16 9.14
N HIS A 36 12.61 -7.30 10.15
CA HIS A 36 13.52 -7.17 11.30
C HIS A 36 13.67 -8.49 12.07
N ALA A 37 12.57 -9.23 12.26
CA ALA A 37 12.58 -10.54 12.93
C ALA A 37 13.10 -11.71 12.05
N GLY A 38 13.45 -11.46 10.79
CA GLY A 38 13.93 -12.50 9.85
C GLY A 38 12.86 -13.47 9.36
N HIS A 39 11.57 -13.19 9.60
CA HIS A 39 10.47 -14.00 9.08
C HIS A 39 10.26 -13.81 7.58
N TRP A 40 10.57 -12.61 7.06
CA TRP A 40 10.61 -12.32 5.64
C TRP A 40 12.06 -12.10 5.21
N GLN A 41 12.54 -12.94 4.31
CA GLN A 41 13.90 -12.84 3.78
C GLN A 41 13.96 -11.79 2.67
N THR A 42 14.96 -10.90 2.71
CA THR A 42 15.26 -10.03 1.58
C THR A 42 16.07 -10.81 0.56
N VAL A 43 15.50 -10.96 -0.64
CA VAL A 43 16.08 -11.74 -1.75
C VAL A 43 16.60 -10.87 -2.90
N GLY A 44 16.30 -9.57 -2.87
CA GLY A 44 16.72 -8.59 -3.87
C GLY A 44 16.19 -7.20 -3.55
N GLN A 45 16.63 -6.20 -4.32
CA GLN A 45 16.21 -4.82 -4.21
C GLN A 45 16.02 -4.21 -5.60
N ALA A 46 15.04 -3.33 -5.74
CA ALA A 46 14.75 -2.61 -6.97
C ALA A 46 14.24 -1.19 -6.65
N PRO A 47 14.44 -0.22 -7.55
CA PRO A 47 13.85 1.11 -7.38
C PRO A 47 12.32 1.06 -7.42
N ILE A 48 11.68 1.97 -6.71
CA ILE A 48 10.23 2.16 -6.75
C ILE A 48 9.86 2.81 -8.09
N ARG A 49 8.83 2.30 -8.78
CA ARG A 49 8.34 2.90 -10.02
C ARG A 49 7.46 4.14 -9.74
N ASP A 50 7.57 5.16 -10.59
CA ASP A 50 6.79 6.41 -10.44
C ASP A 50 5.33 6.29 -10.89
N ASP A 51 4.98 5.22 -11.61
CA ASP A 51 3.63 4.96 -12.12
C ASP A 51 2.73 4.23 -11.11
N LEU A 52 3.24 3.92 -9.92
CA LEU A 52 2.51 3.15 -8.93
C LEU A 52 1.30 3.92 -8.38
N PRO A 53 0.15 3.25 -8.17
CA PRO A 53 -1.07 3.86 -7.66
C PRO A 53 -0.99 4.06 -6.14
N LEU A 54 0.00 4.84 -5.67
CA LEU A 54 0.19 5.11 -4.26
C LEU A 54 -1.02 5.88 -3.71
N PRO A 55 -1.56 5.50 -2.55
CA PRO A 55 -2.86 6.00 -2.08
C PRO A 55 -2.75 7.43 -1.52
N ALA A 56 -3.84 8.19 -1.57
CA ALA A 56 -4.03 9.36 -0.73
C ALA A 56 -4.91 9.00 0.47
N TYR A 57 -4.80 9.77 1.56
CA TYR A 57 -5.53 9.55 2.80
C TYR A 57 -6.19 10.82 3.29
N LYS A 58 -7.14 10.69 4.22
CA LYS A 58 -7.60 11.81 5.04
C LYS A 58 -7.04 11.75 6.46
N GLU A 59 -6.70 12.91 7.02
CA GLU A 59 -6.32 13.09 8.41
C GLU A 59 -7.08 14.28 9.02
N ALA A 60 -7.60 14.11 10.24
CA ALA A 60 -8.17 15.22 11.00
C ALA A 60 -7.03 16.08 11.58
N VAL A 61 -7.12 17.39 11.42
CA VAL A 61 -6.11 18.32 11.97
C VAL A 61 -6.49 18.67 13.40
N THR A 62 -5.68 18.29 14.39
CA THR A 62 -6.03 18.51 15.81
C THR A 62 -6.20 19.99 16.18
N SER A 63 -5.47 20.89 15.51
CA SER A 63 -5.49 22.33 15.76
C SER A 63 -6.50 23.12 14.93
N GLY A 64 -7.25 22.49 14.04
CA GLY A 64 -8.23 23.16 13.18
C GLY A 64 -9.42 22.26 12.91
N ASP A 65 -10.62 22.83 12.89
CA ASP A 65 -11.85 22.06 12.63
C ASP A 65 -12.01 21.73 11.13
N HIS A 66 -11.04 21.01 10.57
CA HIS A 66 -11.02 20.55 9.19
C HIS A 66 -10.21 19.27 9.03
N VAL A 67 -10.37 18.68 7.84
CA VAL A 67 -9.71 17.46 7.41
C VAL A 67 -8.78 17.80 6.25
N ASP A 68 -7.59 17.23 6.27
CA ASP A 68 -6.61 17.34 5.20
C ASP A 68 -6.56 16.05 4.37
N VAL A 69 -6.33 16.22 3.07
CA VAL A 69 -5.78 15.18 2.22
C VAL A 69 -4.28 15.10 2.46
N VAL A 70 -3.77 13.88 2.62
CA VAL A 70 -2.37 13.59 2.90
C VAL A 70 -1.88 12.55 1.89
N ASP A 71 -0.67 12.75 1.35
CA ASP A 71 -0.06 11.79 0.45
C ASP A 71 0.44 10.53 1.17
N TYR A 72 0.89 9.54 0.40
CA TYR A 72 1.37 8.26 0.95
C TYR A 72 2.57 8.42 1.89
N THR A 73 3.39 9.46 1.69
CA THR A 73 4.56 9.75 2.55
C THR A 73 4.14 10.36 3.88
N GLY A 74 3.02 11.08 3.93
CA GLY A 74 2.59 11.86 5.09
C GLY A 74 3.10 13.32 5.07
N LEU A 75 3.90 13.70 4.07
CA LEU A 75 4.62 14.97 4.01
C LEU A 75 3.86 16.03 3.23
N ARG A 76 3.11 15.65 2.19
CA ARG A 76 2.29 16.60 1.43
C ARG A 76 0.88 16.62 2.01
N ARG A 77 0.39 17.83 2.28
CA ARG A 77 -0.92 18.06 2.89
C ARG A 77 -1.64 19.20 2.20
N ARG A 78 -2.96 19.10 2.09
CA ARG A 78 -3.84 20.21 1.72
C ARG A 78 -5.22 19.98 2.30
N ARG A 79 -6.00 21.05 2.44
CA ARG A 79 -7.40 20.95 2.85
C ARG A 79 -8.19 20.05 1.89
N ALA A 80 -9.01 19.17 2.46
CA ALA A 80 -9.90 18.29 1.71
C ALA A 80 -11.17 19.02 1.26
N SER A 81 -11.67 18.64 0.08
CA SER A 81 -13.04 18.95 -0.35
C SER A 81 -14.06 18.10 0.42
N LYS A 82 -15.35 18.44 0.34
CA LYS A 82 -16.42 17.63 0.97
C LYS A 82 -16.41 16.20 0.44
N ASP A 83 -16.35 16.03 -0.88
CA ASP A 83 -16.35 14.73 -1.54
C ASP A 83 -15.12 13.89 -1.11
N GLU A 84 -13.96 14.53 -0.92
CA GLU A 84 -12.75 13.88 -0.43
C GLU A 84 -12.87 13.46 1.04
N VAL A 85 -13.51 14.28 1.88
CA VAL A 85 -13.78 13.92 3.29
C VAL A 85 -14.67 12.68 3.36
N GLU A 86 -15.64 12.55 2.46
CA GLU A 86 -16.56 11.40 2.45
C GLU A 86 -15.90 10.14 1.86
N SER A 87 -15.13 10.29 0.79
CA SER A 87 -14.61 9.16 0.00
C SER A 87 -13.23 8.64 0.43
N LEU A 88 -12.35 9.49 0.97
CA LEU A 88 -11.00 9.07 1.33
C LEU A 88 -10.99 8.21 2.60
N PRO A 89 -10.17 7.14 2.63
CA PRO A 89 -9.94 6.41 3.86
C PRO A 89 -9.08 7.22 4.83
N PHE A 90 -9.30 7.05 6.12
CA PHE A 90 -8.36 7.54 7.13
C PHE A 90 -7.00 6.86 6.96
N ARG A 91 -5.92 7.60 7.17
CA ARG A 91 -4.58 7.03 7.15
C ARG A 91 -4.45 6.00 8.27
N LYS A 92 -4.07 4.77 7.91
CA LYS A 92 -3.93 3.65 8.85
C LYS A 92 -2.68 2.85 8.56
N VAL A 93 -1.98 2.48 9.64
CA VAL A 93 -0.89 1.51 9.62
C VAL A 93 -1.45 0.14 10.03
N VAL A 94 -1.12 -0.90 9.28
CA VAL A 94 -1.50 -2.29 9.60
C VAL A 94 -0.30 -3.11 10.02
N ALA A 95 -0.51 -4.05 10.94
CA ALA A 95 0.52 -5.02 11.31
C ALA A 95 0.91 -5.88 10.09
N PRO A 96 2.20 -6.19 9.88
CA PRO A 96 2.66 -6.92 8.70
C PRO A 96 2.08 -8.34 8.58
N VAL A 97 1.72 -8.97 9.71
CA VAL A 97 1.00 -10.26 9.71
C VAL A 97 -0.36 -10.18 8.99
N ARG A 98 -1.02 -9.02 8.97
CA ARG A 98 -2.27 -8.84 8.21
C ARG A 98 -2.03 -8.95 6.70
N LEU A 99 -0.92 -8.38 6.21
CA LEU A 99 -0.51 -8.49 4.79
C LEU A 99 -0.12 -9.93 4.44
N GLU A 100 0.62 -10.62 5.32
CA GLU A 100 0.97 -12.03 5.14
C GLU A 100 -0.27 -12.91 4.99
N ARG A 101 -1.24 -12.77 5.89
CA ARG A 101 -2.48 -13.56 5.85
C ARG A 101 -3.34 -13.24 4.64
N ALA A 102 -3.42 -11.97 4.24
CA ALA A 102 -4.13 -11.58 3.03
C ALA A 102 -3.46 -12.16 1.78
N LEU A 103 -2.12 -12.18 1.71
CA LEU A 103 -1.39 -12.82 0.62
C LEU A 103 -1.64 -14.33 0.59
N ARG A 104 -1.54 -15.02 1.73
CA ARG A 104 -1.87 -16.45 1.84
C ARG A 104 -3.30 -16.75 1.40
N ALA A 105 -4.26 -15.92 1.82
CA ALA A 105 -5.65 -16.08 1.40
C ALA A 105 -5.84 -15.87 -0.10
N SER A 106 -5.13 -14.91 -0.70
CA SER A 106 -5.15 -14.66 -2.15
C SER A 106 -4.56 -15.80 -3.00
N LEU A 107 -3.79 -16.68 -2.37
CA LEU A 107 -3.22 -17.92 -2.93
C LEU A 107 -4.03 -19.17 -2.55
N GLY A 108 -5.17 -19.03 -1.86
CA GLY A 108 -6.01 -20.15 -1.44
C GLY A 108 -5.49 -20.95 -0.24
N LEU A 109 -4.47 -20.45 0.46
CA LEU A 109 -3.87 -21.12 1.63
C LEU A 109 -4.62 -20.81 2.94
N GLU A 110 -5.44 -19.77 2.95
CA GLU A 110 -6.32 -19.36 4.05
C GLU A 110 -7.65 -18.82 3.49
N PRO A 111 -8.74 -18.78 4.27
CA PRO A 111 -9.96 -18.08 3.86
C PRO A 111 -9.72 -16.58 3.69
N TRP A 112 -10.30 -15.98 2.65
CA TRP A 112 -10.37 -14.52 2.52
C TRP A 112 -11.33 -13.95 3.57
N LEU A 113 -10.84 -13.04 4.40
CA LEU A 113 -11.66 -12.32 5.39
C LEU A 113 -12.09 -10.97 4.83
N ALA A 114 -13.31 -10.51 5.15
CA ALA A 114 -13.81 -9.19 4.71
C ALA A 114 -12.86 -8.03 5.08
N ALA A 115 -12.16 -8.14 6.21
CA ALA A 115 -11.14 -7.17 6.59
C ALA A 115 -9.95 -7.08 5.61
N PHE A 116 -9.75 -8.04 4.71
CA PHE A 116 -8.69 -7.95 3.70
C PHE A 116 -9.08 -7.12 2.49
N ASP A 117 -10.37 -6.80 2.31
CA ASP A 117 -10.82 -5.98 1.17
C ASP A 117 -10.23 -4.56 1.22
N ASP A 118 -10.05 -4.00 2.42
CA ASP A 118 -9.37 -2.71 2.64
C ASP A 118 -7.92 -2.68 2.13
N LEU A 119 -7.30 -3.85 1.88
CA LEU A 119 -5.91 -3.95 1.42
C LEU A 119 -5.80 -3.95 -0.10
N LYS A 120 -6.88 -4.12 -0.84
CA LYS A 120 -6.85 -4.02 -2.32
C LYS A 120 -6.56 -2.56 -2.70
N PRO A 121 -5.76 -2.28 -3.74
CA PRO A 121 -5.62 -0.92 -4.24
C PRO A 121 -6.97 -0.34 -4.65
N HIS A 122 -7.37 0.80 -4.07
CA HIS A 122 -8.61 1.50 -4.39
C HIS A 122 -8.51 2.99 -4.06
N GLY A 123 -9.44 3.78 -4.59
CA GLY A 123 -9.63 5.19 -4.25
C GLY A 123 -8.70 6.16 -4.98
N LEU A 124 -8.69 7.40 -4.49
CA LEU A 124 -7.86 8.48 -5.02
C LEU A 124 -6.38 8.24 -4.71
N THR A 125 -5.54 8.33 -5.73
CA THR A 125 -4.08 8.20 -5.57
C THR A 125 -3.46 9.51 -5.10
N SER A 126 -2.28 9.44 -4.48
CA SER A 126 -1.46 10.61 -4.13
C SER A 126 -1.21 11.50 -5.36
N LYS A 127 -0.86 10.91 -6.50
CA LYS A 127 -0.69 11.65 -7.75
C LYS A 127 -1.99 12.34 -8.18
N GLY A 128 -3.12 11.65 -8.07
CA GLY A 128 -4.44 12.22 -8.34
C GLY A 128 -4.84 13.34 -7.38
N ALA A 129 -4.52 13.20 -6.09
CA ALA A 129 -4.85 14.18 -5.06
C ALA A 129 -4.01 15.45 -5.15
N PHE A 130 -2.77 15.34 -5.64
CA PHE A 130 -1.79 16.41 -5.63
C PHE A 130 -1.23 16.66 -7.02
N HIS A 131 -2.11 16.89 -8.00
CA HIS A 131 -1.68 17.30 -9.34
C HIS A 131 -0.69 18.47 -9.20
N ASP A 132 0.57 18.22 -9.52
CA ASP A 132 1.53 19.29 -9.74
C ASP A 132 1.00 20.02 -10.97
N GLY A 133 0.57 21.27 -10.79
CA GLY A 133 0.06 22.09 -11.88
C GLY A 133 1.03 22.04 -13.05
N SER A 134 0.53 21.64 -14.22
CA SER A 134 1.23 21.83 -15.49
C SER A 134 1.27 23.31 -15.85
#